data_AF-A0A6A8KHB9-F1
#
_entry.id   AF-A0A6A8KHB9-F1
#
_cell.length_a   1.000
_cell.length_b   1.000
_cell.length_c   1.000
_cell.angle_alpha   90.00
_cell.angle_beta   90.00
_cell.angle_gamma   90.00
#
_symmetry.space_group_name_H-M   'P 1'
#
loop_
_entity.id
_entity.type
_entity.pdbx_description
1 polymer ?
#
loop_
_entity_poly.entity_id
_entity_poly.type
_entity_poly.pdbx_seq_one_letter_code
_entity_poly.pdbx_strand_id
1 'polypeptide(L)' 'MKVSEQYSYEIKKILNDIDQLKHGKIHELQNATCYPSISRLGEQLEIEINELIYALDNQLPGKVQELRNQKDCSEQW' A
#
# COMPACT_ATOMS: atom_id res chain seq x y z
N MET A 1 -5.17 -19.91 -7.13
CA MET A 1 -3.81 -19.44 -6.85
C MET A 1 -3.93 -18.05 -6.30
N LYS A 2 -3.28 -17.75 -5.18
CA LYS A 2 -3.37 -16.43 -4.56
C LYS A 2 -2.58 -15.40 -5.38
N VAL A 3 -3.01 -14.14 -5.35
CA VAL A 3 -2.27 -13.04 -6.01
C VAL A 3 -0.90 -12.88 -5.38
N SER A 4 -0.81 -13.04 -4.06
CA SER A 4 0.46 -13.05 -3.32
C SER A 4 1.44 -14.13 -3.81
N GLU A 5 0.93 -15.28 -4.26
CA GLU A 5 1.75 -16.37 -4.82
C GLU A 5 2.15 -16.07 -6.26
N GLN A 6 1.17 -15.66 -7.09
CA GLN A 6 1.36 -15.42 -8.52
C GLN A 6 2.34 -14.28 -8.81
N TYR A 7 2.32 -13.21 -8.00
CA TYR A 7 3.14 -12.01 -8.18
C TYR A 7 4.18 -11.85 -7.08
N SER A 8 4.60 -12.97 -6.48
CA SER A 8 5.50 -12.96 -5.31
C SER A 8 6.83 -12.25 -5.58
N TYR A 9 7.33 -12.28 -6.81
CA TYR A 9 8.56 -11.58 -7.19
C TYR A 9 8.37 -10.07 -7.20
N GLU A 10 7.33 -9.60 -7.88
CA GLU A 10 6.99 -8.18 -8.02
C GLU A 10 6.66 -7.56 -6.66
N ILE A 11 5.87 -8.27 -5.84
CA ILE A 11 5.53 -7.85 -4.47
C ILE A 11 6.79 -7.67 -3.63
N LYS A 12 7.72 -8.63 -3.67
CA LYS A 12 8.99 -8.54 -2.94
C LYS A 12 9.83 -7.35 -3.39
N LYS A 13 9.86 -7.07 -4.69
CA LYS A 13 10.58 -5.91 -5.23
C LYS A 13 10.01 -4.60 -4.67
N ILE A 14 8.69 -4.45 -4.66
CA ILE A 14 8.03 -3.26 -4.12
C ILE A 14 8.27 -3.11 -2.62
N LEU A 15 8.14 -4.20 -1.85
CA LEU A 15 8.43 -4.18 -0.40
C LEU A 15 9.88 -3.79 -0.10
N ASN A 16 10.84 -4.24 -0.92
CA ASN A 16 12.23 -3.84 -0.79
C ASN A 16 12.46 -2.35 -1.09
N ASP A 17 11.76 -1.78 -2.06
CA ASP A 17 11.84 -0.34 -2.37
C ASP A 17 11.21 0.49 -1.23
N ILE A 18 10.12 0.02 -0.64
CA ILE A 18 9.52 0.60 0.57
C ILE A 18 10.49 0.55 1.76
N ASP A 19 11.21 -0.57 1.95
CA ASP A 19 12.21 -0.69 3.01
C ASP A 19 13.36 0.33 2.83
N GLN A 20 13.80 0.54 1.59
CA GLN A 20 14.81 1.57 1.27
C GLN A 20 14.31 2.98 1.58
N LEU A 21 13.02 3.27 1.33
CA LEU A 21 12.37 4.53 1.71
C LEU A 21 12.35 4.70 3.24
N LYS A 22 11.90 3.67 3.98
CA LYS A 22 11.82 3.69 5.45
C LYS A 22 13.14 4.04 6.11
N HIS A 23 14.23 3.48 5.58
CA HIS A 23 15.56 3.64 6.14
C HIS A 23 16.36 4.80 5.53
N GLY A 24 15.75 5.62 4.67
CA GLY A 24 16.43 6.74 4.01
C GLY A 24 17.64 6.31 3.20
N LYS A 25 17.64 5.10 2.62
CA LYS A 25 18.77 4.56 1.83
C LYS A 25 18.79 5.05 0.38
N ILE A 26 17.80 5.86 0.00
CA ILE A 26 17.74 6.52 -1.31
C ILE A 26 18.61 7.77 -1.27
N HIS A 27 19.74 7.72 -1.97
CA HIS A 27 20.80 8.72 -1.95
C HIS A 27 20.29 10.13 -2.29
N GLU A 28 19.33 10.25 -3.20
CA GLU A 28 18.71 11.50 -3.61
C GLU A 28 17.90 12.18 -2.48
N LEU A 29 17.43 11.39 -1.52
CA LEU A 29 16.59 11.84 -0.41
C LEU A 29 17.38 12.10 0.88
N GLN A 30 18.62 11.59 0.97
CA GLN A 30 19.49 11.74 2.14
C GLN A 30 19.95 13.20 2.39
N ASN A 31 20.02 14.01 1.33
CA ASN A 31 20.46 15.42 1.40
C ASN A 31 19.31 16.42 1.54
N ALA A 32 18.06 15.95 1.56
CA ALA A 32 16.89 16.80 1.73
C ALA A 32 16.62 17.04 3.22
N THR A 33 17.31 18.03 3.80
CA THR A 33 17.25 18.41 5.23
C THR A 33 15.88 18.86 5.75
N CYS A 34 14.83 18.84 4.91
CA CYS A 34 13.49 19.36 5.22
C CYS A 34 12.36 18.32 5.14
N TYR A 35 12.64 17.02 5.02
CA TYR A 35 11.59 15.99 5.01
C TYR A 35 11.48 15.26 6.35
N PRO A 36 10.58 15.70 7.27
CA PRO A 36 10.27 14.96 8.48
C PRO A 36 9.38 13.71 8.24
N SER A 37 9.29 13.16 7.01
CA SER A 37 8.20 12.24 6.65
C SER A 37 8.50 11.10 5.67
N ILE A 38 9.74 10.91 5.19
CA ILE A 38 10.03 9.85 4.20
C ILE A 38 9.95 8.46 4.83
N SER A 39 10.45 8.31 6.05
CA SER A 39 10.30 7.07 6.82
C SER A 39 8.82 6.74 7.06
N ARG A 40 8.04 7.76 7.47
CA ARG A 40 6.60 7.67 7.67
C ARG A 40 5.83 7.32 6.39
N LEU A 41 6.25 7.85 5.24
CA LEU A 41 5.68 7.49 3.94
C LEU A 41 5.95 6.02 3.62
N GLY A 42 7.18 5.53 3.88
CA GLY A 42 7.51 4.12 3.72
C GLY A 42 6.65 3.21 4.62
N GLU A 43 6.47 3.57 5.89
CA GLU A 43 5.58 2.85 6.80
C GLU A 43 4.13 2.81 6.31
N GLN A 44 3.61 3.94 5.81
CA GLN A 44 2.25 4.01 5.27
C GLN A 44 2.09 3.14 4.02
N LEU A 45 3.06 3.17 3.09
CA LEU A 45 3.03 2.36 1.88
C LEU A 45 3.08 0.86 2.18
N GLU A 46 3.84 0.45 3.21
CA GLU A 46 3.89 -0.95 3.66
C GLU A 46 2.52 -1.43 4.17
N ILE A 47 1.81 -0.60 4.92
CA ILE A 47 0.46 -0.91 5.39
C ILE A 47 -0.50 -1.04 4.21
N GLU A 48 -0.52 -0.04 3.32
CA GLU A 48 -1.44 0.00 2.18
C GLU A 48 -1.26 -1.19 1.23
N ILE A 49 -0.01 -1.59 0.94
CA ILE A 49 0.23 -2.73 0.04
C ILE A 49 -0.15 -4.06 0.68
N ASN A 50 0.08 -4.23 1.99
CA ASN A 50 -0.30 -5.45 2.70
C ASN A 50 -1.83 -5.57 2.80
N GLU A 51 -2.54 -4.49 3.08
CA GLU A 51 -4.02 -4.45 3.03
C GLU A 51 -4.54 -4.82 1.65
N LEU A 52 -3.93 -4.28 0.58
CA LEU A 52 -4.34 -4.56 -0.79
C LEU A 52 -4.11 -6.02 -1.17
N ILE A 53 -2.94 -6.58 -0.86
CA ILE A 53 -2.64 -8.00 -1.13
C ILE A 53 -3.64 -8.89 -0.39
N TYR A 54 -3.92 -8.59 0.87
CA TYR A 54 -4.91 -9.31 1.66
C TYR A 54 -6.29 -9.23 1.02
N ALA A 55 -6.74 -8.05 0.60
CA ALA A 55 -8.03 -7.87 -0.06
C ALA A 55 -8.11 -8.69 -1.36
N LEU A 56 -7.07 -8.65 -2.19
CA LEU A 56 -7.01 -9.37 -3.46
C LEU A 56 -7.02 -10.90 -3.27
N ASP A 57 -6.24 -11.41 -2.33
CA ASP A 57 -6.18 -12.85 -2.02
C ASP A 57 -7.51 -13.40 -1.50
N ASN A 58 -8.29 -12.56 -0.83
CA ASN A 58 -9.58 -12.92 -0.26
C ASN A 58 -10.78 -12.42 -1.08
N GLN A 59 -10.55 -11.86 -2.28
CA GLN A 59 -11.58 -11.30 -3.16
C GLN A 59 -12.49 -10.27 -2.48
N LEU A 60 -11.95 -9.50 -1.55
CA LEU A 60 -12.68 -8.44 -0.87
C LEU A 60 -12.91 -7.25 -1.83
N PRO A 61 -14.05 -6.55 -1.71
CA PRO A 61 -14.30 -5.35 -2.49
C PRO A 61 -13.23 -4.30 -2.19
N GLY A 62 -12.75 -3.61 -3.22
CA GLY A 62 -11.84 -2.48 -3.01
C GLY A 62 -12.53 -1.31 -2.31
N LYS A 63 -11.77 -0.47 -1.60
CA LYS A 63 -12.28 0.71 -0.87
C LYS A 63 -13.22 1.60 -1.71
N VAL A 64 -12.96 1.75 -3.01
CA VAL A 64 -13.83 2.52 -3.93
C VAL A 64 -15.21 1.85 -4.10
N GLN A 65 -15.25 0.52 -4.17
CA GLN A 65 -16.50 -0.23 -4.27
C GLN A 65 -17.24 -0.24 -2.93
N GLU A 66 -16.53 -0.34 -1.81
CA GLU A 66 -17.13 -0.22 -0.47
C GLU A 66 -17.81 1.14 -0.27
N LEU A 67 -17.13 2.24 -0.65
CA LEU A 67 -17.68 3.59 -0.58
C LEU A 67 -18.91 3.78 -1.49
N ARG A 68 -18.93 3.16 -2.68
CA ARG A 68 -20.12 3.14 -3.55
C ARG A 68 -21.28 2.40 -2.89
N ASN A 69 -21.04 1.20 -2.37
CA ASN A 69 -22.06 0.39 -1.71
C ASN A 69 -22.64 1.09 -0.47
N GLN A 70 -21.80 1.79 0.31
CA GLN A 70 -22.27 2.59 1.46
C GLN A 70 -23.15 3.76 1.04
N LYS A 71 -22.79 4.44 -0.06
CA LYS A 71 -23.59 5.53 -0.62
C LYS A 71 -24.95 5.03 -1.11
N ASP A 72 -24.97 3.93 -1.86
CA ASP A 72 -26.20 3.32 -2.36
C ASP A 72 -27.12 2.86 -1.21
N CYS A 73 -26.58 2.35 -0.10
CA CYS A 73 -27.36 2.02 1.10
C CYS A 73 -27.91 3.26 1.84
N SER A 74 -27.22 4.40 1.75
CA SER A 74 -27.66 5.66 2.39
C SER A 74 -28.75 6.39 1.60
N GLU A 75 -28.88 6.13 0.30
CA GLU A 75 -29.88 6.75 -0.60
C GLU A 75 -31.20 5.96 -0.68
N GLN A 76 -31.34 4.85 0.08
CA GLN A 76 -32.53 3.98 0.11
C GLN A 76 -33.59 4.35 1.17
N TRP A 77 -33.58 5.58 1.71
CA TRP A 77 -34.53 6.05 2.74
C TRP A 77 -35.39 7.20 2.24
#